data_AF-A0A1V5K0P2-F1
#
_entry.id   AF-A0A1V5K0P2-F1
#
_cell.length_a   1.000
_cell.length_b   1.000
_cell.length_c   1.000
_cell.angle_alpha   90.00
_cell.angle_beta   90.00
_cell.angle_gamma   90.00
#
_symmetry.space_group_name_H-M   'P 1'
#
loop_
_entity.id
_entity.type
_entity.pdbx_description
1 polymer ?
#
loop_
_entity_poly.entity_id
_entity_poly.type
_entity_poly.pdbx_seq_one_letter_code
_entity_poly.pdbx_strand_id
1 'polypeptide(L)'
;MRSRSLAGLAFIIAALWAGFWVWFGIASGIGEGLNVLGVIMHTVPGIAFAAAALSARKWHVPGGIALIAVAVAALWIFRYIPERLLTPAGLVIGVPPVVSGVMFIASDLRQRE
;
A
#
# COMPACT_ATOMS: atom_id res chain seq x y z
N MET A 1 9.86 14.19 19.30
CA MET A 1 9.73 14.88 17.98
C MET A 1 10.00 13.96 16.79
N ARG A 2 11.09 13.19 16.77
CA ARG A 2 11.47 12.30 15.64
C ARG A 2 10.44 11.20 15.29
N SER A 3 9.69 10.69 16.27
CA SER A 3 8.66 9.66 16.03
C SER A 3 7.46 10.20 15.24
N ARG A 4 6.99 11.41 15.56
CA ARG A 4 5.89 12.07 14.83
C ARG A 4 6.26 12.37 13.38
N SER A 5 7.50 12.78 13.11
CA SER A 5 7.98 12.98 11.73
C SER A 5 8.06 11.67 10.95
N LEU A 6 8.43 10.56 11.61
CA LEU A 6 8.53 9.25 10.96
C LEU A 6 7.15 8.71 10.56
N ALA A 7 6.17 8.75 11.47
CA ALA A 7 4.78 8.38 11.15
C ALA A 7 4.16 9.28 10.08
N GLY A 8 4.46 10.58 10.13
CA GLY A 8 4.02 11.53 9.09
C GLY A 8 4.56 11.17 7.71
N LEU A 9 5.86 10.90 7.60
CA LEU A 9 6.48 10.48 6.34
C LEU A 9 5.94 9.13 5.86
N ALA A 10 5.77 8.16 6.77
CA ALA A 10 5.19 6.86 6.47
C ALA A 10 3.78 7.00 5.88
N PHE A 11 2.96 7.88 6.46
CA PHE A 11 1.62 8.17 5.96
C PHE A 11 1.66 8.81 4.58
N ILE A 12 2.54 9.79 4.34
CA ILE A 12 2.67 10.44 3.02
C ILE A 12 3.01 9.41 1.95
N ILE A 13 4.00 8.54 2.20
CA ILE A 13 4.38 7.47 1.26
C ILE A 13 3.20 6.54 1.00
N ALA A 14 2.54 6.06 2.06
CA ALA A 14 1.40 5.14 1.94
C ALA A 14 0.20 5.79 1.21
N ALA A 15 -0.09 7.07 1.49
CA ALA A 15 -1.21 7.78 0.90
C ALA A 15 -0.98 8.11 -0.58
N LEU A 16 0.22 8.55 -0.96
CA LEU A 16 0.59 8.75 -2.37
C LEU A 16 0.50 7.43 -3.15
N TRP A 17 0.99 6.35 -2.55
CA TRP A 17 0.95 5.04 -3.17
C TRP A 17 -0.47 4.48 -3.33
N ALA A 18 -1.29 4.61 -2.29
CA ALA A 18 -2.70 4.25 -2.35
C ALA A 18 -3.45 5.07 -3.40
N GLY A 19 -3.20 6.39 -3.45
CA GLY A 19 -3.78 7.28 -4.46
C GLY A 19 -3.40 6.87 -5.88
N PHE A 20 -2.14 6.53 -6.12
CA PHE A 20 -1.67 6.00 -7.40
C PHE A 20 -2.44 4.74 -7.80
N TRP A 21 -2.59 3.74 -6.92
CA TRP A 21 -3.28 2.49 -7.27
C TRP A 21 -4.79 2.66 -7.48
N VAL A 22 -5.43 3.54 -6.71
CA VAL A 22 -6.85 3.88 -6.93
C VAL A 22 -7.01 4.51 -8.30
N TRP A 23 -6.20 5.52 -8.62
CA TRP A 23 -6.22 6.16 -9.93
C TRP A 23 -5.92 5.16 -11.05
N PHE A 24 -4.90 4.31 -10.89
CA PHE A 24 -4.52 3.30 -11.87
C PHE A 24 -5.66 2.31 -12.13
N GLY A 25 -6.32 1.80 -11.09
CA GLY A 25 -7.45 0.87 -11.25
C GLY A 25 -8.62 1.50 -12.02
N ILE A 26 -8.95 2.76 -11.70
CA ILE A 26 -9.99 3.51 -12.41
C ILE A 26 -9.59 3.74 -13.87
N ALA A 27 -8.39 4.29 -14.11
CA ALA A 27 -7.91 4.63 -15.44
C ALA A 27 -7.77 3.39 -16.33
N SER A 28 -7.23 2.29 -15.79
CA SER A 28 -7.09 1.02 -16.51
C SER A 28 -8.46 0.42 -16.81
N GLY A 29 -9.38 0.39 -15.85
CA GLY A 29 -10.72 -0.16 -16.08
C GLY A 29 -11.49 0.61 -17.16
N ILE A 30 -11.37 1.94 -17.20
CA ILE A 30 -11.96 2.77 -18.26
C ILE A 30 -11.25 2.51 -19.59
N GLY A 31 -9.91 2.48 -19.60
CA GLY A 31 -9.11 2.24 -20.81
C GLY A 31 -9.34 0.87 -21.45
N GLU A 32 -9.66 -0.13 -20.63
CA GLU A 32 -10.03 -1.49 -21.06
C GLU A 32 -11.50 -1.61 -21.49
N GLY A 33 -12.30 -0.54 -21.39
CA GLY A 33 -13.72 -0.54 -21.78
C GLY A 33 -14.62 -1.36 -20.84
N LEU A 34 -14.22 -1.53 -19.57
CA LEU A 34 -15.03 -2.27 -18.59
C LEU A 34 -16.32 -1.52 -18.24
N ASN A 35 -17.35 -2.27 -17.89
CA ASN A 35 -18.55 -1.69 -17.27
C ASN A 35 -18.24 -1.17 -15.85
N VAL A 36 -19.19 -0.44 -15.26
CA VAL A 36 -19.02 0.19 -13.93
C VAL A 36 -18.55 -0.83 -12.88
N LEU A 37 -19.15 -2.02 -12.84
CA LEU A 37 -18.76 -3.06 -11.89
C LEU A 37 -17.33 -3.54 -12.15
N GLY A 38 -16.95 -3.72 -13.41
CA GLY A 38 -15.58 -4.09 -13.78
C GLY A 38 -14.55 -3.06 -13.32
N VAL A 39 -14.83 -1.76 -13.51
CA VAL A 39 -13.96 -0.67 -13.02
C VAL A 39 -13.82 -0.71 -11.50
N ILE A 40 -14.92 -0.93 -10.77
CA ILE A 40 -14.88 -1.07 -9.31
C ILE A 40 -13.98 -2.24 -8.91
N MET A 41 -14.16 -3.41 -9.54
CA MET A 41 -13.35 -4.59 -9.25
C MET A 41 -11.87 -4.37 -9.56
N HIS A 42 -11.55 -3.67 -10.66
CA HIS A 42 -10.18 -3.28 -11.01
C HIS A 42 -9.54 -2.32 -10.00
N THR A 43 -10.36 -1.55 -9.29
CA THR A 43 -9.91 -0.55 -8.30
C THR A 43 -9.75 -1.14 -6.89
N VAL A 44 -10.28 -2.35 -6.62
CA VAL A 44 -10.22 -3.01 -5.31
C VAL A 44 -8.81 -3.06 -4.70
N PRO A 45 -7.74 -3.41 -5.44
CA PRO A 45 -6.39 -3.40 -4.88
C PRO A 45 -5.97 -2.02 -4.34
N GLY A 46 -6.29 -0.94 -5.07
CA GLY A 46 -6.02 0.43 -4.63
C GLY A 46 -6.83 0.82 -3.39
N ILE A 47 -8.10 0.41 -3.32
CA ILE A 47 -8.96 0.61 -2.15
C ILE A 47 -8.37 -0.12 -0.92
N ALA A 48 -7.86 -1.34 -1.10
CA ALA A 48 -7.22 -2.08 -0.01
C ALA A 48 -5.97 -1.35 0.52
N PHE A 49 -5.12 -0.82 -0.37
CA PHE A 49 -3.99 0.02 0.04
C PHE A 49 -4.43 1.27 0.80
N ALA A 50 -5.48 1.96 0.31
CA ALA A 50 -6.00 3.16 0.96
C ALA A 50 -6.55 2.86 2.36
N ALA A 51 -7.32 1.78 2.51
CA ALA A 51 -7.86 1.34 3.79
C ALA A 51 -6.75 1.00 4.80
N ALA A 52 -5.69 0.32 4.35
CA ALA A 52 -4.52 0.02 5.19
C ALA A 52 -3.76 1.29 5.60
N ALA A 53 -3.52 2.22 4.67
CA ALA A 53 -2.85 3.49 4.93
C ALA A 53 -3.63 4.37 5.95
N LEU A 54 -4.96 4.46 5.79
CA LEU A 54 -5.83 5.20 6.71
C LEU A 54 -5.86 4.55 8.10
N SER A 55 -5.91 3.22 8.15
CA SER A 55 -5.87 2.46 9.40
C SER A 55 -4.55 2.66 10.15
N ALA A 56 -3.42 2.71 9.42
CA ALA A 56 -2.10 2.93 9.98
C ALA A 56 -1.94 4.30 10.65
N ARG A 57 -2.73 5.31 10.24
CA ARG A 57 -2.72 6.64 10.87
C ARG A 57 -3.17 6.62 12.34
N LYS A 58 -4.11 5.75 12.69
CA LYS A 58 -4.64 5.62 14.06
C LYS A 58 -4.00 4.44 14.81
N TRP A 59 -3.74 3.35 14.11
CA TRP A 59 -3.20 2.11 14.67
C TRP A 59 -1.90 1.77 13.95
N HIS A 60 -0.79 2.36 14.39
CA HIS A 60 0.50 2.25 13.71
C HIS A 60 0.92 0.79 13.45
N VAL A 61 0.92 -0.06 14.49
CA VAL A 61 1.36 -1.46 14.33
C VAL A 61 0.36 -2.29 13.50
N PRO A 62 -0.94 -2.37 13.83
CA PRO A 62 -1.89 -3.13 13.01
C PRO A 62 -1.98 -2.64 11.57
N GLY A 63 -1.99 -1.32 11.36
CA GLY A 63 -2.04 -0.75 10.02
C GLY A 63 -0.73 -0.92 9.24
N GLY A 64 0.42 -0.88 9.92
CA GLY A 64 1.71 -1.21 9.30
C GLY A 64 1.79 -2.66 8.85
N ILE A 65 1.28 -3.60 9.66
CA ILE A 65 1.13 -5.01 9.28
C ILE A 65 0.17 -5.15 8.09
N ALA A 66 -0.96 -4.44 8.10
CA ALA A 66 -1.92 -4.47 7.01
C ALA A 66 -1.30 -3.99 5.68
N LEU A 67 -0.49 -2.92 5.70
CA LEU A 67 0.22 -2.43 4.51
C LEU A 67 1.16 -3.50 3.94
N ILE A 68 1.94 -4.16 4.80
CA ILE A 68 2.83 -5.26 4.39
C ILE A 68 2.01 -6.43 3.82
N ALA A 69 0.92 -6.81 4.48
CA ALA A 69 0.07 -7.92 4.04
C ALA A 69 -0.57 -7.64 2.66
N VAL A 70 -1.07 -6.42 2.42
CA VAL A 70 -1.63 -6.03 1.11
C VAL A 70 -0.53 -6.04 0.04
N ALA A 71 0.69 -5.62 0.36
CA ALA A 71 1.83 -5.69 -0.56
C ALA A 71 2.15 -7.14 -0.98
N VAL A 72 2.27 -8.03 0.00
CA VAL A 72 2.54 -9.46 -0.23
C VAL A 72 1.40 -10.09 -1.03
N ALA A 73 0.15 -9.80 -0.68
CA ALA A 73 -1.01 -10.30 -1.40
C ALA A 73 -1.02 -9.81 -2.87
N ALA A 74 -0.73 -8.54 -3.12
CA ALA A 74 -0.64 -7.99 -4.48
C ALA A 74 0.48 -8.69 -5.28
N LEU A 75 1.68 -8.80 -4.70
CA LEU A 75 2.80 -9.50 -5.34
C LEU A 75 2.48 -10.97 -5.64
N TRP A 76 1.72 -11.65 -4.78
CA TRP A 76 1.28 -13.02 -4.99
C TRP A 76 0.22 -13.12 -6.10
N ILE A 77 -0.85 -12.32 -6.02
CA ILE A 77 -1.98 -12.33 -6.97
C ILE A 77 -1.49 -12.04 -8.39
N PHE A 78 -0.58 -11.08 -8.54
CA PHE A 78 0.01 -10.73 -9.83
C PHE A 78 1.21 -11.60 -10.23
N ARG A 79 1.47 -12.70 -9.50
CA ARG A 79 2.54 -13.69 -9.77
C ARG A 79 3.94 -13.10 -9.87
N TYR A 80 4.24 -12.10 -9.03
CA TYR A 80 5.59 -11.57 -8.87
C TYR A 80 6.44 -12.43 -7.92
N ILE A 81 5.82 -13.13 -6.96
CA ILE A 81 6.51 -14.07 -6.08
C ILE A 81 6.45 -15.49 -6.69
N PRO A 82 7.59 -16.23 -6.74
CA PRO A 82 8.94 -15.80 -6.34
C PRO A 82 9.76 -15.18 -7.48
N GLU A 83 9.37 -15.41 -8.73
CA GLU A 83 10.25 -15.30 -9.90
C GLU A 83 10.52 -13.86 -10.38
N ARG A 84 9.65 -12.90 -10.07
CA ARG A 84 9.69 -11.54 -10.65
C ARG A 84 9.78 -10.45 -9.58
N LEU A 85 10.06 -10.81 -8.34
CA LEU A 85 10.08 -9.89 -7.21
C LEU A 85 11.02 -8.70 -7.42
N LEU A 86 12.18 -8.96 -8.04
CA LEU A 86 13.23 -7.96 -8.28
C LEU A 86 13.06 -7.19 -9.60
N THR A 87 11.97 -7.44 -10.34
CA THR A 87 11.66 -6.62 -11.51
C THR A 87 11.24 -5.21 -11.08
N PRO A 88 11.42 -4.17 -11.93
CA PRO A 88 10.97 -2.82 -11.60
C PRO A 88 9.50 -2.78 -11.16
N ALA A 89 8.62 -3.52 -11.83
CA ALA A 89 7.21 -3.59 -11.46
C ALA A 89 6.98 -4.27 -10.10
N GLY A 90 7.69 -5.37 -9.82
CA GLY A 90 7.63 -6.04 -8.50
C GLY A 90 8.09 -5.12 -7.36
N LEU A 91 9.19 -4.39 -7.56
CA LEU A 91 9.70 -3.42 -6.59
C LEU A 91 8.72 -2.26 -6.40
N VAL A 92 8.15 -1.74 -7.49
CA VAL A 92 7.17 -0.66 -7.44
C VAL A 92 5.93 -1.10 -6.65
N ILE A 93 5.41 -2.30 -6.88
CA ILE A 93 4.27 -2.86 -6.12
C ILE A 93 4.60 -3.02 -4.63
N GLY A 94 5.76 -3.60 -4.32
CA GLY A 94 6.10 -4.06 -2.98
C GLY A 94 6.74 -3.03 -2.06
N VAL A 95 7.66 -2.20 -2.58
CA VAL A 95 8.53 -1.36 -1.74
C VAL A 95 7.77 -0.26 -1.00
N PRO A 96 6.96 0.60 -1.64
CA PRO A 96 6.27 1.68 -0.92
C PRO A 96 5.40 1.20 0.26
N PRO A 97 4.54 0.18 0.13
CA PRO A 97 3.71 -0.29 1.24
C PRO A 97 4.52 -1.04 2.31
N VAL A 98 5.56 -1.79 1.93
CA VAL A 98 6.44 -2.45 2.92
C VAL A 98 7.23 -1.42 3.72
N VAL A 99 7.85 -0.44 3.06
CA VAL A 99 8.63 0.62 3.71
C VAL A 99 7.74 1.44 4.64
N SER A 100 6.58 1.91 4.17
CA SER A 100 5.65 2.66 5.02
C SER A 100 5.15 1.82 6.20
N GLY A 101 4.85 0.53 5.99
CA GLY A 101 4.42 -0.38 7.06
C GLY A 101 5.49 -0.56 8.14
N VAL A 102 6.74 -0.80 7.75
CA VAL A 102 7.88 -0.88 8.68
C VAL A 102 8.08 0.43 9.44
N MET A 103 7.97 1.57 8.76
CA MET A 103 8.11 2.89 9.39
C MET A 103 7.02 3.16 10.43
N PHE A 104 5.77 2.75 10.17
CA PHE A 104 4.69 2.86 11.15
C PHE A 104 4.97 2.01 12.38
N ILE A 105 5.35 0.74 12.21
CA ILE A 105 5.69 -0.16 13.31
C ILE A 105 6.86 0.42 14.12
N ALA A 106 7.92 0.85 13.45
CA ALA A 106 9.09 1.45 14.10
C ALA A 106 8.78 2.76 14.83
N SER A 107 7.86 3.58 14.30
CA SER A 107 7.40 4.79 14.97
C SER A 107 6.68 4.48 16.29
N ASP A 108 5.87 3.42 16.34
CA ASP A 108 5.16 3.01 17.55
C ASP A 108 6.13 2.48 18.62
N LEU A 109 7.08 1.62 18.21
CA LEU A 109 8.08 1.06 19.13
C LEU A 109 8.91 2.18 19.79
N ARG A 110 9.35 3.18 19.01
CA ARG A 110 10.09 4.35 19.53
C ARG A 110 9.26 5.28 20.43
N GLN A 111 7.93 5.17 20.43
CA GLN A 111 7.07 5.94 21.34
C GLN A 111 6.86 5.24 22.67
N ARG A 112 7.17 3.93 22.75
CA ARG A 112 7.04 3.11 23.95
C ARG A 112 8.34 3.05 24.77
N GLU A 113 9.47 3.37 24.15
CA GLU A 113 10.78 3.61 24.77
C GLU A 113 10.85 5.02 25.41
#